data_AF-A0A7S0A9Q1-F1
#
_entry.id   AF-A0A7S0A9Q1-F1
#
_cell.length_a   1.000
_cell.length_b   1.000
_cell.length_c   1.000
_cell.angle_alpha   90.00
_cell.angle_beta   90.00
_cell.angle_gamma   90.00
#
_symmetry.space_group_name_H-M   'P 1'
#
loop_
_entity.id
_entity.type
_entity.pdbx_description
1 polymer ?
#
loop_
_entity_poly.entity_id
_entity_poly.type
_entity_poly.pdbx_seq_one_letter_code
_entity_poly.pdbx_strand_id
1 'polypeptide(L)'
;LKVIFGSTVPARGVRPQASASCLAVAMESRHLYGLECFAVNASPAMTICHWFQVAGPADPHRLAKALRKTSLEFALLTAALCGNRLCYRPDLAPDVQIDLDAAVDDASLAAHASTETTIGLGPAPQLEGRLLWRARVLKDGWVVLTFNHAIADGHSLWLLLRSLVQHL
;
A
#
# COMPACT_ATOMS: atom_id res chain seq x y z
N LEU A 1 11.51 -1.19 -18.98
CA LEU A 1 10.73 -2.26 -18.29
C LEU A 1 9.51 -2.59 -19.14
N LYS A 2 8.89 -3.77 -18.93
CA LYS A 2 7.60 -4.20 -19.50
C LYS A 2 6.70 -4.58 -18.31
N VAL A 3 5.41 -4.19 -18.33
CA VAL A 3 4.49 -4.28 -17.16
C VAL A 3 3.07 -4.67 -17.63
N ILE A 4 2.27 -5.33 -16.78
CA ILE A 4 0.95 -5.95 -17.06
C ILE A 4 0.00 -5.70 -15.86
N PHE A 5 -1.35 -5.64 -16.04
CA PHE A 5 -2.32 -5.07 -15.05
C PHE A 5 -3.75 -5.71 -15.04
N GLY A 6 -4.55 -5.51 -13.96
CA GLY A 6 -6.01 -5.87 -13.82
C GLY A 6 -6.67 -5.49 -12.45
N SER A 7 -8.02 -5.47 -12.29
CA SER A 7 -8.75 -5.09 -11.02
C SER A 7 -10.31 -5.31 -10.99
N THR A 8 -10.98 -5.40 -9.80
CA THR A 8 -12.48 -5.42 -9.56
C THR A 8 -12.90 -4.94 -8.11
N VAL A 9 -14.17 -4.50 -7.84
CA VAL A 9 -14.63 -3.87 -6.53
C VAL A 9 -16.16 -4.01 -6.18
N PRO A 10 -16.56 -4.22 -4.90
CA PRO A 10 -17.71 -3.52 -4.24
C PRO A 10 -17.50 -3.12 -2.73
N ALA A 11 -18.41 -2.37 -2.07
CA ALA A 11 -18.30 -1.83 -0.67
C ALA A 11 -19.71 -1.66 0.04
N ARG A 12 -20.00 -1.04 1.22
CA ARG A 12 -19.36 -0.06 2.18
C ARG A 12 -20.24 0.16 3.47
N GLY A 13 -19.76 0.63 4.65
CA GLY A 13 -20.66 1.15 5.73
C GLY A 13 -20.12 1.57 7.16
N VAL A 14 -20.02 2.89 7.43
CA VAL A 14 -20.15 3.69 8.72
C VAL A 14 -19.26 3.40 9.98
N ARG A 15 -18.97 4.45 10.83
CA ARG A 15 -17.86 4.52 11.84
C ARG A 15 -17.91 5.65 12.92
N PRO A 16 -17.22 5.54 14.11
CA PRO A 16 -16.99 6.61 15.13
C PRO A 16 -15.49 7.03 15.38
N GLN A 17 -15.19 8.09 16.18
CA GLN A 17 -14.00 9.02 16.09
C GLN A 17 -12.66 8.75 16.90
N ALA A 18 -11.70 9.70 16.83
CA ALA A 18 -10.24 9.62 17.12
C ALA A 18 -9.62 10.63 18.13
N SER A 19 -8.32 10.46 18.45
CA SER A 19 -7.52 11.24 19.42
C SER A 19 -6.29 11.98 18.82
N ALA A 20 -5.45 12.57 19.69
CA ALA A 20 -4.75 13.85 19.43
C ALA A 20 -3.30 13.80 18.88
N SER A 21 -2.65 12.64 18.71
CA SER A 21 -1.34 12.55 18.02
C SER A 21 -1.46 12.55 16.48
N CYS A 22 -2.69 12.58 15.97
CA CYS A 22 -3.00 12.81 14.57
C CYS A 22 -2.71 14.24 14.13
N LEU A 23 -1.94 14.39 13.03
CA LEU A 23 -2.32 15.36 12.00
C LEU A 23 -3.59 14.83 11.31
N ALA A 24 -4.73 15.05 11.97
CA ALA A 24 -6.04 14.76 11.41
C ALA A 24 -6.28 15.70 10.24
N VAL A 25 -6.91 15.20 9.17
CA VAL A 25 -7.26 16.01 8.01
C VAL A 25 -8.38 17.00 8.39
N ALA A 26 -7.99 18.14 8.94
CA ALA A 26 -8.86 19.23 9.37
C ALA A 26 -9.28 20.08 8.17
N MET A 27 -10.07 19.49 7.26
CA MET A 27 -10.38 20.09 5.96
C MET A 27 -11.84 19.92 5.54
N GLU A 28 -12.41 20.98 4.96
CA GLU A 28 -13.84 21.13 4.67
C GLU A 28 -14.27 20.49 3.32
N SER A 29 -13.40 19.73 2.65
CA SER A 29 -13.63 19.28 1.27
C SER A 29 -14.32 17.91 1.17
N ARG A 30 -15.40 17.84 0.39
CA ARG A 30 -16.22 16.62 0.19
C ARG A 30 -15.43 15.44 -0.39
N HIS A 31 -14.37 15.70 -1.15
CA HIS A 31 -13.53 14.65 -1.75
C HIS A 31 -12.70 13.90 -0.70
N LEU A 32 -12.14 14.60 0.30
CA LEU A 32 -11.35 13.98 1.36
C LEU A 32 -12.21 13.13 2.30
N TYR A 33 -13.45 13.57 2.59
CA TYR A 33 -14.45 12.73 3.27
C TYR A 33 -14.74 11.43 2.50
N GLY A 34 -14.72 11.48 1.16
CA GLY A 34 -14.82 10.30 0.30
C GLY A 34 -13.68 9.30 0.52
N LEU A 35 -12.42 9.77 0.53
CA LEU A 35 -11.25 8.93 0.82
C LEU A 35 -11.31 8.35 2.24
N GLU A 36 -11.69 9.17 3.22
CA GLU A 36 -11.88 8.74 4.60
C GLU A 36 -12.93 7.62 4.74
N CYS A 37 -14.05 7.75 4.03
CA CYS A 37 -15.09 6.72 3.95
C CYS A 37 -14.68 5.48 3.13
N PHE A 38 -13.58 5.50 2.38
CA PHE A 38 -12.99 4.29 1.80
C PHE A 38 -11.98 3.66 2.76
N ALA A 39 -11.08 4.46 3.33
CA ALA A 39 -10.02 4.00 4.23
C ALA A 39 -10.56 3.28 5.48
N VAL A 40 -11.62 3.78 6.11
CA VAL A 40 -12.19 3.15 7.32
C VAL A 40 -13.15 2.01 7.00
N ASN A 41 -13.72 1.98 5.81
CA ASN A 41 -14.42 0.80 5.30
C ASN A 41 -13.41 -0.18 4.67
N ALA A 42 -12.18 -0.22 5.18
CA ALA A 42 -11.14 -1.15 4.75
C ALA A 42 -11.64 -2.59 4.92
N SER A 43 -11.73 -3.25 3.78
CA SER A 43 -11.98 -4.66 3.60
C SER A 43 -11.03 -5.17 2.51
N PRO A 44 -10.91 -6.50 2.32
CA PRO A 44 -10.13 -7.05 1.21
C PRO A 44 -10.55 -6.48 -0.17
N ALA A 45 -11.85 -6.27 -0.39
CA ALA A 45 -12.39 -5.64 -1.61
C ALA A 45 -12.01 -4.15 -1.82
N MET A 46 -11.45 -3.49 -0.80
CA MET A 46 -10.86 -2.15 -0.91
C MET A 46 -9.32 -2.21 -1.05
N THR A 47 -8.74 -3.38 -1.34
CA THR A 47 -7.29 -3.56 -1.50
C THR A 47 -6.94 -3.79 -2.97
N ILE A 48 -5.95 -3.03 -3.49
CA ILE A 48 -5.29 -3.34 -4.76
C ILE A 48 -3.94 -4.00 -4.50
N CYS A 49 -3.56 -4.92 -5.40
CA CYS A 49 -2.26 -5.54 -5.41
C CYS A 49 -1.61 -5.36 -6.79
N HIS A 50 -0.33 -4.97 -6.80
CA HIS A 50 0.47 -4.78 -8.01
C HIS A 50 1.84 -5.43 -7.83
N TRP A 51 2.32 -6.13 -8.85
CA TRP A 51 3.65 -6.74 -8.83
C TRP A 51 4.49 -6.32 -10.04
N PHE A 52 5.80 -6.27 -9.84
CA PHE A 52 6.78 -5.89 -10.86
C PHE A 52 8.16 -6.47 -10.51
N GLN A 53 9.06 -6.52 -11.49
CA GLN A 53 10.43 -6.96 -11.31
C GLN A 53 11.41 -5.79 -11.50
N VAL A 54 12.36 -5.65 -10.57
CA VAL A 54 13.56 -4.84 -10.75
C VAL A 54 14.60 -5.69 -11.49
N ALA A 55 14.70 -5.51 -12.80
CA ALA A 55 15.64 -6.26 -13.63
C ALA A 55 17.10 -5.85 -13.36
N GLY A 56 17.93 -6.81 -12.94
CA GLY A 56 19.34 -6.62 -12.62
C GLY A 56 19.72 -7.22 -11.26
N PRO A 57 20.92 -6.92 -10.73
CA PRO A 57 21.37 -7.37 -9.41
C PRO A 57 20.65 -6.59 -8.28
N ALA A 58 19.37 -6.92 -8.05
CA ALA A 58 18.55 -6.32 -7.02
C ALA A 58 18.76 -7.02 -5.65
N ASP A 59 19.53 -6.39 -4.76
CA ASP A 59 19.57 -6.80 -3.35
C ASP A 59 18.21 -6.52 -2.67
N PRO A 60 17.54 -7.55 -2.09
CA PRO A 60 16.27 -7.38 -1.39
C PRO A 60 16.30 -6.34 -0.26
N HIS A 61 17.43 -6.19 0.44
CA HIS A 61 17.55 -5.22 1.53
C HIS A 61 17.69 -3.78 1.04
N ARG A 62 18.46 -3.53 -0.04
CA ARG A 62 18.42 -2.25 -0.77
C ARG A 62 17.02 -1.94 -1.29
N LEU A 63 16.34 -2.90 -1.89
CA LEU A 63 15.00 -2.72 -2.46
C LEU A 63 13.97 -2.36 -1.38
N ALA A 64 14.00 -3.06 -0.23
CA ALA A 64 13.18 -2.70 0.93
C ALA A 64 13.52 -1.32 1.52
N LYS A 65 14.81 -0.93 1.53
CA LYS A 65 15.26 0.40 1.96
C LYS A 65 14.85 1.51 0.99
N ALA A 66 14.88 1.24 -0.32
CA ALA A 66 14.46 2.16 -1.37
C ALA A 66 12.94 2.41 -1.30
N LEU A 67 12.13 1.36 -1.11
CA LEU A 67 10.68 1.49 -0.85
C LEU A 67 10.39 2.39 0.37
N ARG A 68 11.10 2.17 1.49
CA ARG A 68 10.96 2.97 2.72
C ARG A 68 11.35 4.44 2.56
N LYS A 69 12.39 4.73 1.76
CA LYS A 69 12.72 6.12 1.40
C LYS A 69 11.61 6.75 0.55
N THR A 70 11.23 6.05 -0.52
CA THR A 70 10.27 6.52 -1.53
C THR A 70 8.94 6.91 -0.87
N SER A 71 8.47 6.13 0.11
CA SER A 71 7.23 6.43 0.82
C SER A 71 7.22 7.73 1.64
N LEU A 72 8.37 8.31 1.96
CA LEU A 72 8.45 9.60 2.65
C LEU A 72 8.29 10.80 1.69
N GLU A 73 8.39 10.58 0.37
CA GLU A 73 8.18 11.62 -0.64
C GLU A 73 6.69 11.84 -0.97
N PHE A 74 5.85 10.82 -0.72
CA PHE A 74 4.43 10.85 -1.04
C PHE A 74 3.60 10.82 0.23
N ALA A 75 2.97 11.95 0.60
CA ALA A 75 2.16 12.05 1.82
C ALA A 75 1.09 10.93 1.93
N LEU A 76 0.45 10.53 0.84
CA LEU A 76 -0.51 9.41 0.80
C LEU A 76 0.09 8.06 1.21
N LEU A 77 1.38 7.81 0.97
CA LEU A 77 2.08 6.60 1.42
C LEU A 77 2.45 6.65 2.91
N THR A 78 2.36 7.83 3.55
CA THR A 78 2.41 8.00 5.01
C THR A 78 1.03 7.99 5.67
N ALA A 79 -0.05 7.76 4.92
CA ALA A 79 -1.40 7.80 5.46
C ALA A 79 -1.75 6.52 6.24
N ALA A 80 -2.31 6.71 7.42
CA ALA A 80 -2.72 5.67 8.36
C ALA A 80 -4.18 5.87 8.81
N LEU A 81 -4.80 4.82 9.34
CA LEU A 81 -5.98 4.98 10.19
C LEU A 81 -5.55 5.33 11.62
N CYS A 82 -6.24 6.29 12.21
CA CYS A 82 -6.13 6.63 13.62
C CYS A 82 -7.52 7.04 14.12
N GLY A 83 -8.11 6.27 15.02
CA GLY A 83 -9.47 6.38 15.56
C GLY A 83 -10.54 6.56 14.48
N ASN A 84 -10.42 5.80 13.38
CA ASN A 84 -11.25 5.96 12.18
C ASN A 84 -11.27 7.38 11.58
N ARG A 85 -10.15 8.10 11.64
CA ARG A 85 -9.83 9.21 10.72
C ARG A 85 -8.64 8.82 9.86
N LEU A 86 -8.50 9.50 8.71
CA LEU A 86 -7.27 9.43 7.92
C LEU A 86 -6.29 10.47 8.48
N CYS A 87 -5.09 10.03 8.85
CA CYS A 87 -4.04 10.91 9.36
C CYS A 87 -2.71 10.62 8.65
N TYR A 88 -1.92 11.65 8.39
CA TYR A 88 -0.57 11.50 7.85
C TYR A 88 0.42 11.25 8.99
N ARG A 89 1.25 10.21 8.83
CA ARG A 89 2.12 9.63 9.85
C ARG A 89 3.50 9.31 9.28
N PRO A 90 4.32 10.33 8.96
CA PRO A 90 5.68 10.15 8.43
C PRO A 90 6.66 9.55 9.46
N ASP A 91 6.22 9.42 10.72
CA ASP A 91 6.90 8.70 11.79
C ASP A 91 6.73 7.16 11.70
N LEU A 92 5.76 6.67 10.94
CA LEU A 92 5.55 5.25 10.70
C LEU A 92 6.36 4.76 9.49
N ALA A 93 6.99 3.59 9.63
CA ALA A 93 7.61 2.88 8.52
C ALA A 93 6.64 1.87 7.89
N PRO A 94 6.68 1.63 6.58
CA PRO A 94 5.87 0.60 5.94
C PRO A 94 6.32 -0.81 6.32
N ASP A 95 5.33 -1.69 6.41
CA ASP A 95 5.49 -3.13 6.53
C ASP A 95 6.08 -3.65 5.20
N VAL A 96 7.36 -4.00 5.22
CA VAL A 96 8.10 -4.50 4.05
C VAL A 96 8.73 -5.82 4.44
N GLN A 97 8.11 -6.89 3.97
CA GLN A 97 8.52 -8.27 4.19
C GLN A 97 9.53 -8.68 3.10
N ILE A 98 10.45 -9.59 3.43
CA ILE A 98 11.39 -10.19 2.47
C ILE A 98 11.18 -11.71 2.55
N ASP A 99 10.90 -12.33 1.40
CA ASP A 99 10.55 -13.74 1.26
C ASP A 99 11.21 -14.31 0.00
N LEU A 100 12.40 -14.89 0.16
CA LEU A 100 13.23 -15.36 -0.96
C LEU A 100 12.90 -16.81 -1.36
N ASP A 101 12.19 -17.52 -0.50
CA ASP A 101 11.79 -18.91 -0.71
C ASP A 101 10.55 -19.00 -1.63
N ALA A 102 9.63 -18.03 -1.53
CA ALA A 102 8.46 -17.88 -2.40
C ALA A 102 8.76 -18.07 -3.90
N ALA A 103 7.93 -18.86 -4.58
CA ALA A 103 7.98 -19.02 -6.04
C ALA A 103 7.56 -17.73 -6.77
N VAL A 104 8.17 -17.49 -7.95
CA VAL A 104 8.06 -16.23 -8.72
C VAL A 104 7.79 -16.42 -10.22
N ASP A 105 7.29 -17.61 -10.61
CA ASP A 105 6.69 -17.80 -11.93
C ASP A 105 5.33 -17.05 -12.04
N ASP A 106 4.82 -16.86 -13.26
CA ASP A 106 3.60 -16.08 -13.51
C ASP A 106 2.37 -16.60 -12.73
N ALA A 107 2.24 -17.92 -12.52
CA ALA A 107 1.13 -18.50 -11.79
C ALA A 107 1.28 -18.29 -10.28
N SER A 108 2.49 -18.45 -9.74
CA SER A 108 2.82 -18.13 -8.35
C SER A 108 2.65 -16.64 -8.05
N LEU A 109 3.10 -15.74 -8.93
CA LEU A 109 2.90 -14.29 -8.77
C LEU A 109 1.42 -13.90 -8.78
N ALA A 110 0.61 -14.48 -9.68
CA ALA A 110 -0.83 -14.30 -9.67
C ALA A 110 -1.50 -14.86 -8.40
N ALA A 111 -1.01 -16.00 -7.88
CA ALA A 111 -1.49 -16.58 -6.61
C ALA A 111 -1.12 -15.72 -5.39
N HIS A 112 0.10 -15.18 -5.33
CA HIS A 112 0.53 -14.22 -4.32
C HIS A 112 -0.35 -12.97 -4.34
N ALA A 113 -0.56 -12.38 -5.52
CA ALA A 113 -1.38 -11.18 -5.66
C ALA A 113 -2.85 -11.42 -5.30
N SER A 114 -3.42 -12.56 -5.73
CA SER A 114 -4.77 -13.00 -5.34
C SER A 114 -4.88 -13.15 -3.81
N THR A 115 -3.89 -13.78 -3.18
CA THR A 115 -3.82 -13.97 -1.72
C THR A 115 -3.73 -12.63 -1.00
N GLU A 116 -2.87 -11.71 -1.47
CA GLU A 116 -2.74 -10.35 -0.93
C GLU A 116 -4.04 -9.52 -1.06
N THR A 117 -4.78 -9.66 -2.18
CA THR A 117 -6.12 -9.04 -2.30
C THR A 117 -7.21 -9.73 -1.47
N THR A 118 -7.09 -11.04 -1.21
CA THR A 118 -8.09 -11.83 -0.46
C THR A 118 -7.96 -11.65 1.05
N ILE A 119 -6.74 -11.58 1.57
CA ILE A 119 -6.44 -11.17 2.95
C ILE A 119 -6.66 -9.65 3.08
N GLY A 120 -6.36 -8.91 2.01
CA GLY A 120 -6.26 -7.46 2.03
C GLY A 120 -5.15 -6.99 2.96
N LEU A 121 -5.19 -5.71 3.33
CA LEU A 121 -4.40 -5.20 4.46
C LEU A 121 -4.92 -5.67 5.82
N GLY A 122 -6.15 -6.19 5.87
CA GLY A 122 -6.92 -6.50 7.07
C GLY A 122 -8.12 -5.54 7.25
N PRO A 123 -9.08 -5.85 8.14
CA PRO A 123 -10.17 -4.95 8.48
C PRO A 123 -9.65 -3.73 9.27
N ALA A 124 -10.36 -2.59 9.18
CA ALA A 124 -9.93 -1.32 9.77
C ALA A 124 -9.40 -1.36 11.23
N PRO A 125 -9.97 -2.12 12.18
CA PRO A 125 -9.40 -2.23 13.54
C PRO A 125 -7.99 -2.83 13.62
N GLN A 126 -7.53 -3.55 12.58
CA GLN A 126 -6.17 -4.09 12.46
C GLN A 126 -5.22 -3.17 11.66
N LEU A 127 -5.74 -2.03 11.18
CA LEU A 127 -5.02 -0.97 10.46
C LEU A 127 -4.83 0.29 11.31
N GLU A 128 -5.45 0.34 12.48
CA GLU A 128 -5.27 1.41 13.48
C GLU A 128 -3.77 1.54 13.83
N GLY A 129 -3.20 2.72 13.60
CA GLY A 129 -1.78 2.99 13.80
C GLY A 129 -0.83 2.36 12.76
N ARG A 130 -1.34 1.82 11.64
CA ARG A 130 -0.53 1.26 10.54
C ARG A 130 -0.74 2.06 9.25
N LEU A 131 0.28 2.08 8.39
CA LEU A 131 0.18 2.65 7.05
C LEU A 131 -0.78 1.84 6.19
N LEU A 132 -1.50 2.52 5.29
CA LEU A 132 -2.51 1.94 4.39
C LEU A 132 -1.92 1.22 3.17
N TRP A 133 -0.71 0.66 3.30
CA TRP A 133 -0.09 -0.24 2.34
C TRP A 133 1.03 -1.07 2.99
N ARG A 134 1.43 -2.15 2.30
CA ARG A 134 2.60 -2.99 2.62
C ARG A 134 3.28 -3.45 1.34
N ALA A 135 4.47 -4.04 1.48
CA ALA A 135 5.19 -4.71 0.40
C ALA A 135 5.73 -6.09 0.83
N ARG A 136 5.85 -7.01 -0.13
CA ARG A 136 6.70 -8.20 -0.01
C ARG A 136 7.72 -8.18 -1.15
N VAL A 137 9.00 -8.17 -0.80
CA VAL A 137 10.12 -8.34 -1.74
C VAL A 137 10.41 -9.83 -1.84
N LEU A 138 10.37 -10.36 -3.06
CA LEU A 138 10.63 -11.76 -3.36
C LEU A 138 12.05 -11.94 -3.93
N LYS A 139 12.42 -13.18 -4.27
CA LYS A 139 13.65 -13.44 -5.04
C LYS A 139 13.61 -12.80 -6.44
N ASP A 140 14.79 -12.75 -7.07
CA ASP A 140 15.00 -12.28 -8.45
C ASP A 140 14.51 -10.83 -8.72
N GLY A 141 14.50 -9.99 -7.67
CA GLY A 141 14.11 -8.58 -7.76
C GLY A 141 12.60 -8.35 -7.91
N TRP A 142 11.76 -9.37 -7.73
CA TRP A 142 10.31 -9.23 -7.73
C TRP A 142 9.81 -8.52 -6.48
N VAL A 143 8.79 -7.67 -6.63
CA VAL A 143 8.10 -6.97 -5.55
C VAL A 143 6.61 -7.09 -5.75
N VAL A 144 5.90 -7.38 -4.67
CA VAL A 144 4.45 -7.31 -4.55
C VAL A 144 4.11 -6.12 -3.64
N LEU A 145 3.27 -5.20 -4.11
CA LEU A 145 2.81 -4.02 -3.39
C LEU A 145 1.29 -4.11 -3.17
N THR A 146 0.86 -3.96 -1.93
CA THR A 146 -0.53 -4.13 -1.49
C THR A 146 -1.01 -2.81 -0.88
N PHE A 147 -1.99 -2.13 -1.45
CA PHE A 147 -2.48 -0.81 -1.01
C PHE A 147 -3.98 -0.80 -0.71
N ASN A 148 -4.42 0.08 0.19
CA ASN A 148 -5.82 0.49 0.22
C ASN A 148 -6.12 1.41 -0.99
N HIS A 149 -7.23 1.14 -1.69
CA HIS A 149 -7.74 1.95 -2.80
C HIS A 149 -7.92 3.45 -2.46
N ALA A 150 -8.03 3.82 -1.18
CA ALA A 150 -8.14 5.20 -0.73
C ALA A 150 -6.83 6.02 -0.84
N ILE A 151 -5.68 5.38 -1.09
CA ILE A 151 -4.37 6.06 -1.16
C ILE A 151 -3.59 5.82 -2.47
N ALA A 152 -4.08 4.94 -3.35
CA ALA A 152 -3.38 4.58 -4.58
C ALA A 152 -4.33 4.23 -5.74
N ASP A 153 -3.96 4.69 -6.93
CA ASP A 153 -4.50 4.33 -8.24
C ASP A 153 -3.37 3.94 -9.22
N GLY A 154 -3.73 3.60 -10.46
CA GLY A 154 -2.76 3.19 -11.49
C GLY A 154 -1.78 4.28 -11.93
N HIS A 155 -2.11 5.57 -11.77
CA HIS A 155 -1.20 6.67 -12.07
C HIS A 155 -0.25 6.96 -10.89
N SER A 156 -0.75 6.92 -9.65
CA SER A 156 0.11 7.05 -8.46
C SER A 156 1.13 5.91 -8.35
N LEU A 157 0.75 4.68 -8.78
CA LEU A 157 1.67 3.56 -8.89
C LEU A 157 2.83 3.87 -9.86
N TRP A 158 2.55 4.48 -11.01
CA TRP A 158 3.60 4.86 -11.96
C TRP A 158 4.55 5.92 -11.38
N LEU A 159 4.03 6.91 -10.64
CA LEU A 159 4.84 7.91 -9.94
C LEU A 159 5.72 7.28 -8.85
N LEU A 160 5.16 6.37 -8.05
CA LEU A 160 5.89 5.57 -7.05
C LEU A 160 7.02 4.76 -7.69
N LEU A 161 6.75 4.01 -8.76
CA LEU A 161 7.77 3.25 -9.48
C LEU A 161 8.85 4.17 -10.08
N ARG A 162 8.48 5.38 -10.54
CA ARG A 162 9.44 6.34 -11.08
C ARG A 162 10.39 6.90 -10.02
N SER A 163 9.91 7.19 -8.80
CA SER A 163 10.78 7.60 -7.70
C SER A 163 11.59 6.43 -7.13
N LEU A 164 11.01 5.23 -7.04
CA LEU A 164 11.74 4.04 -6.56
C LEU A 164 13.03 3.78 -7.35
N VAL A 165 13.01 3.98 -8.67
CA VAL A 165 14.19 3.87 -9.55
C VAL A 165 15.28 4.94 -9.25
N GLN A 166 14.94 6.03 -8.56
CA GLN A 166 15.91 7.05 -8.11
C GLN A 166 16.55 6.70 -6.76
N HIS A 167 16.08 5.65 -6.07
CA HIS A 167 16.56 5.22 -4.75
C HIS A 167 17.30 3.87 -4.74
N LEU A 168 17.48 3.25 -5.91
CA LEU A 168 18.10 1.93 -6.12
C LEU A 168 19.57 2.03 -6.58
#